data_AF-A0AAU2JQK0-F1
#
_entry.id   AF-A0AAU2JQK0-F1
#
_cell.length_a   1.000
_cell.length_b   1.000
_cell.length_c   1.000
_cell.angle_alpha   90.00
_cell.angle_beta   90.00
_cell.angle_gamma   90.00
#
_symmetry.space_group_name_H-M   'P 1'
#
loop_
_entity.id
_entity.type
_entity.pdbx_description
1 polymer ?
#
loop_
_entity_poly.entity_id
_entity_poly.type
_entity_poly.pdbx_seq_one_letter_code
_entity_poly.pdbx_strand_id
1 'polypeptide(L)'
;MTSWQEFGMRSRHLPQEPLDDATRAARDLPLTLRPVAGDDVRQRAVFDPSLRHNFQAYRAGDPVFDDPARTVAWARARRAAMDGVLLAVSQSRWADSLVLRGSVLLADRFGEAAREPGDLDFVVVPETWRMEDGRTTAMLDGIAAAADGRAGIRASGAVSEDIWTYDRVPGRRMVLPWSVPGLPAGQVQLDFVFGERLPQAPERVELGCGAVVLAATPALSLAWKVLWLVSDRHPQGKDLYDAVLLAEHCHLPNALLQEVFREAGEWPYPNAELGLVHIENLAPSGYVGAEWEHFEAEYPHLAGPGEAAFLARLVEALRPTFADGP
;
A
#
# COMPACT_ATOMS: atom_id res chain seq x y z
N MET A 1 -32.15 -3.30 12.43
CA MET A 1 -30.96 -2.49 12.16
C MET A 1 -29.97 -3.41 11.46
N THR A 2 -29.33 -2.95 10.39
CA THR A 2 -28.31 -3.73 9.69
C THR A 2 -27.01 -3.68 10.49
N SER A 3 -26.17 -4.70 10.39
CA SER A 3 -24.87 -4.72 11.07
C SER A 3 -23.95 -3.58 10.61
N TRP A 4 -24.16 -3.04 9.39
CA TRP A 4 -23.54 -1.79 8.93
C TRP A 4 -23.98 -0.53 9.68
N GLN A 5 -25.19 -0.49 10.23
CA GLN A 5 -25.64 0.65 11.03
C GLN A 5 -24.92 0.70 12.39
N GLU A 6 -24.49 -0.45 12.90
CA GLU A 6 -23.75 -0.59 14.16
C GLU A 6 -22.22 -0.55 13.96
N PHE A 7 -21.73 -0.74 12.72
CA PHE A 7 -20.32 -0.67 12.38
C PHE A 7 -19.73 0.72 12.69
N GLY A 8 -18.55 0.75 13.32
CA GLY A 8 -17.88 1.99 13.71
C GLY A 8 -16.43 1.77 14.16
N MET A 9 -15.82 2.81 14.74
CA MET A 9 -14.39 2.83 15.13
C MET A 9 -13.94 1.71 16.10
N ARG A 10 -14.86 0.99 16.75
CA ARG A 10 -14.54 -0.14 17.63
C ARG A 10 -14.67 -1.50 16.96
N SER A 11 -15.17 -1.53 15.73
CA SER A 11 -15.38 -2.76 14.98
C SER A 11 -14.05 -3.34 14.54
N ARG A 12 -13.81 -4.61 14.88
CA ARG A 12 -12.61 -5.35 14.46
C ARG A 12 -12.82 -6.13 13.16
N HIS A 13 -14.08 -6.35 12.80
CA HIS A 13 -14.50 -7.13 11.65
C HIS A 13 -15.51 -6.35 10.82
N LEU A 14 -15.46 -6.57 9.51
CA LEU A 14 -16.48 -6.05 8.60
C LEU A 14 -17.75 -6.90 8.72
N PRO A 15 -18.94 -6.28 8.65
CA PRO A 15 -20.17 -6.99 8.37
C PRO A 15 -20.07 -7.84 7.09
N GLN A 16 -20.69 -9.01 7.10
CA GLN A 16 -20.68 -9.96 5.97
C GLN A 16 -21.78 -9.67 4.94
N GLU A 17 -22.80 -8.90 5.31
CA GLU A 17 -23.87 -8.51 4.40
C GLU A 17 -23.36 -7.47 3.39
N PRO A 18 -23.88 -7.46 2.14
CA PRO A 18 -23.50 -6.45 1.15
C PRO A 18 -23.73 -5.03 1.66
N LEU A 19 -22.75 -4.15 1.46
CA LEU A 19 -22.87 -2.73 1.78
C LEU A 19 -23.57 -2.02 0.61
N ASP A 20 -24.80 -1.54 0.86
CA ASP A 20 -25.54 -0.73 -0.12
C ASP A 20 -25.09 0.74 -0.12
N ASP A 21 -25.28 1.42 -1.25
CA ASP A 21 -24.81 2.80 -1.44
C ASP A 21 -25.47 3.81 -0.49
N ALA A 22 -26.72 3.58 -0.08
CA ALA A 22 -27.42 4.49 0.82
C ALA A 22 -26.88 4.37 2.24
N THR A 23 -26.68 3.15 2.74
CA THR A 23 -26.04 2.88 4.03
C THR A 23 -24.61 3.37 4.04
N ARG A 24 -23.83 3.10 2.98
CA ARG A 24 -22.46 3.60 2.82
C ARG A 24 -22.40 5.12 2.93
N ALA A 25 -23.23 5.84 2.16
CA ALA A 25 -23.26 7.29 2.18
C ALA A 25 -23.72 7.85 3.54
N ALA A 26 -24.75 7.26 4.16
CA ALA A 26 -25.24 7.67 5.47
C ALA A 26 -24.23 7.45 6.60
N ARG A 27 -23.31 6.49 6.42
CA ARG A 27 -22.27 6.15 7.39
C ARG A 27 -20.90 6.77 7.08
N ASP A 28 -20.79 7.54 5.99
CA ASP A 28 -19.55 8.13 5.51
C ASP A 28 -18.44 7.07 5.32
N LEU A 29 -18.81 5.97 4.65
CA LEU A 29 -17.91 4.86 4.34
C LEU A 29 -17.29 5.00 2.93
N PRO A 30 -16.02 4.60 2.74
CA PRO A 30 -15.33 4.67 1.44
C PRO A 30 -16.06 3.90 0.33
N LEU A 31 -15.96 4.37 -0.93
CA LEU A 31 -16.55 3.70 -2.11
C LEU A 31 -15.86 2.36 -2.42
N THR A 32 -14.60 2.24 -2.02
CA THR A 32 -13.71 1.09 -2.19
C THR A 32 -13.83 0.08 -1.04
N LEU A 33 -14.60 0.39 0.02
CA LEU A 33 -14.92 -0.56 1.08
C LEU A 33 -15.93 -1.60 0.57
N ARG A 34 -15.41 -2.69 0.00
CA ARG A 34 -16.20 -3.78 -0.57
C ARG A 34 -15.83 -5.10 0.10
N PRO A 35 -16.63 -5.55 1.10
CA PRO A 35 -16.44 -6.86 1.68
C PRO A 35 -16.67 -7.98 0.67
N VAL A 36 -15.94 -9.07 0.86
CA VAL A 36 -16.15 -10.34 0.20
C VAL A 36 -17.38 -11.00 0.83
N ALA A 37 -18.40 -11.24 0.01
CA ALA A 37 -19.63 -11.87 0.46
C ALA A 37 -19.45 -13.39 0.66
N GLY A 38 -19.98 -13.91 1.76
CA GLY A 38 -20.06 -15.34 2.04
C GLY A 38 -20.22 -15.65 3.52
N ASP A 39 -20.98 -16.69 3.84
CA ASP A 39 -21.29 -17.07 5.23
C ASP A 39 -20.06 -17.59 5.99
N ASP A 40 -19.07 -18.14 5.28
CA ASP A 40 -17.83 -18.67 5.83
C ASP A 40 -16.64 -17.69 5.74
N VAL A 41 -16.93 -16.40 5.44
CA VAL A 41 -15.91 -15.37 5.23
C VAL A 41 -15.75 -14.52 6.48
N ARG A 42 -14.53 -14.38 6.98
CA ARG A 42 -14.21 -13.41 8.04
C ARG A 42 -13.23 -12.38 7.49
N GLN A 43 -13.64 -11.12 7.47
CA GLN A 43 -12.78 -10.00 7.09
C GLN A 43 -12.60 -9.03 8.22
N ARG A 44 -11.37 -8.56 8.38
CA ARG A 44 -11.03 -7.52 9.35
C ARG A 44 -11.31 -6.14 8.77
N ALA A 45 -11.75 -5.22 9.62
CA ALA A 45 -11.67 -3.80 9.32
C ALA A 45 -10.22 -3.37 9.55
N VAL A 46 -9.53 -2.91 8.50
CA VAL A 46 -8.14 -2.48 8.58
C VAL A 46 -8.09 -0.98 8.40
N PHE A 47 -7.54 -0.27 9.39
CA PHE A 47 -7.38 1.18 9.31
C PHE A 47 -6.48 1.52 8.13
N ASP A 48 -6.87 2.53 7.36
CA ASP A 48 -6.13 3.01 6.21
C ASP A 48 -5.98 4.53 6.33
N PRO A 49 -4.78 5.04 6.71
CA PRO A 49 -4.54 6.46 6.83
C PRO A 49 -4.91 7.26 5.57
N SER A 50 -4.83 6.66 4.37
CA SER A 50 -5.14 7.34 3.12
C SER A 50 -6.62 7.72 2.95
N LEU A 51 -7.49 7.09 3.75
CA LEU A 51 -8.94 7.28 3.74
C LEU A 51 -9.42 8.20 4.87
N ARG A 52 -8.53 8.89 5.60
CA ARG A 52 -8.86 9.73 6.77
C ARG A 52 -9.80 10.90 6.52
N HIS A 53 -9.99 11.28 5.27
CA HIS A 53 -11.04 12.23 4.91
C HIS A 53 -12.46 11.66 5.12
N ASN A 54 -12.59 10.32 5.23
CA ASN A 54 -13.81 9.64 5.66
C ASN A 54 -13.78 9.40 7.18
N PHE A 55 -14.92 9.55 7.84
CA PHE A 55 -15.06 9.42 9.30
C PHE A 55 -14.62 8.05 9.86
N GLN A 56 -14.57 7.01 9.03
CA GLN A 56 -14.24 5.64 9.43
C GLN A 56 -13.20 5.00 8.51
N ALA A 57 -12.15 5.73 8.16
CA ALA A 57 -11.01 5.35 7.30
C ALA A 57 -10.54 3.89 7.38
N TYR A 58 -11.33 2.97 6.85
CA TYR A 58 -11.16 1.53 6.91
C TYR A 58 -11.24 0.97 5.50
N ARG A 59 -10.36 0.03 5.22
CA ARG A 59 -10.45 -0.87 4.07
C ARG A 59 -10.81 -2.28 4.54
N ALA A 60 -11.25 -3.10 3.59
CA ALA A 60 -11.38 -4.54 3.83
C ALA A 60 -9.98 -5.18 3.89
N GLY A 61 -9.70 -5.90 4.97
CA GLY A 61 -8.58 -6.82 5.04
C GLY A 61 -8.83 -8.08 4.21
N ASP A 62 -7.79 -8.89 4.02
CA ASP A 62 -7.93 -10.15 3.31
C ASP A 62 -8.91 -11.11 4.03
N PRO A 63 -9.79 -11.81 3.29
CA PRO A 63 -10.72 -12.77 3.86
C PRO A 63 -9.98 -14.00 4.38
N VAL A 64 -10.36 -14.41 5.58
CA VAL A 64 -10.03 -15.73 6.13
C VAL A 64 -11.27 -16.59 6.07
N PHE A 65 -11.10 -17.80 5.54
CA PHE A 65 -12.15 -18.79 5.41
C PHE A 65 -12.04 -19.84 6.50
N ASP A 66 -13.18 -20.46 6.84
CA ASP A 66 -13.19 -21.61 7.76
C ASP A 66 -12.34 -22.78 7.24
N ASP A 67 -12.25 -22.95 5.92
CA ASP A 67 -11.33 -23.87 5.26
C ASP A 67 -10.00 -23.17 4.90
N PRO A 68 -8.87 -23.57 5.52
CA PRO A 68 -7.55 -23.02 5.19
C PRO A 68 -7.16 -23.18 3.72
N ALA A 69 -7.57 -24.28 3.07
CA ALA A 69 -7.27 -24.52 1.66
C ALA A 69 -7.95 -23.49 0.75
N ARG A 70 -9.17 -23.06 1.11
CA ARG A 70 -9.91 -21.99 0.43
C ARG A 70 -9.23 -20.64 0.61
N THR A 71 -8.69 -20.35 1.79
CA THR A 71 -7.89 -19.13 2.05
C THR A 71 -6.67 -19.08 1.13
N VAL A 72 -5.90 -20.17 1.04
CA VAL A 72 -4.74 -20.27 0.14
C VAL A 72 -5.15 -20.12 -1.33
N ALA A 73 -6.25 -20.76 -1.74
CA ALA A 73 -6.75 -20.68 -3.11
C ALA A 73 -7.21 -19.25 -3.48
N TRP A 74 -7.90 -18.56 -2.55
CA TRP A 74 -8.33 -17.18 -2.74
C TRP A 74 -7.14 -16.22 -2.83
N ALA A 75 -6.15 -16.34 -1.94
CA ALA A 75 -4.94 -15.53 -1.99
C ALA A 75 -4.19 -15.71 -3.31
N ARG A 76 -4.07 -16.95 -3.80
CA ARG A 76 -3.48 -17.24 -5.12
C ARG A 76 -4.26 -16.62 -6.27
N ALA A 77 -5.60 -16.66 -6.23
CA ALA A 77 -6.44 -16.05 -7.25
C ALA A 77 -6.30 -14.51 -7.25
N ARG A 78 -6.25 -13.89 -6.06
CA ARG A 78 -5.97 -12.46 -5.90
C ARG A 78 -4.60 -12.09 -6.47
N ARG A 79 -3.56 -12.87 -6.18
CA ARG A 79 -2.23 -12.65 -6.73
C ARG A 79 -2.21 -12.72 -8.24
N ALA A 80 -2.86 -13.73 -8.83
CA ALA A 80 -3.00 -13.85 -10.28
C ALA A 80 -3.75 -12.65 -10.91
N ALA A 81 -4.74 -12.08 -10.21
CA ALA A 81 -5.41 -10.85 -10.63
C ALA A 81 -4.46 -9.65 -10.56
N MET A 82 -3.67 -9.49 -9.50
CA MET A 82 -2.64 -8.44 -9.40
C MET A 82 -1.63 -8.54 -10.54
N ASP A 83 -1.12 -9.75 -10.81
CA ASP A 83 -0.21 -10.02 -11.93
C ASP A 83 -0.87 -9.70 -13.29
N GLY A 84 -2.15 -10.03 -13.45
CA GLY A 84 -2.94 -9.68 -14.63
C GLY A 84 -3.02 -8.16 -14.87
N VAL A 85 -3.20 -7.38 -13.81
CA VAL A 85 -3.19 -5.91 -13.87
C VAL A 85 -1.79 -5.39 -14.21
N LEU A 86 -0.72 -5.90 -13.59
CA LEU A 86 0.66 -5.49 -13.88
C LEU A 86 1.03 -5.74 -15.34
N LEU A 87 0.67 -6.91 -15.88
CA LEU A 87 0.83 -7.22 -17.29
C LEU A 87 0.04 -6.27 -18.18
N ALA A 88 -1.21 -5.94 -17.82
CA ALA A 88 -2.02 -4.98 -18.56
C ALA A 88 -1.39 -3.58 -18.57
N VAL A 89 -0.90 -3.11 -17.42
CA VAL A 89 -0.19 -1.82 -17.30
C VAL A 89 1.05 -1.81 -18.17
N SER A 90 1.90 -2.85 -18.07
CA SER A 90 3.16 -2.94 -18.83
C SER A 90 2.98 -2.94 -20.35
N GLN A 91 1.82 -3.41 -20.84
CA GLN A 91 1.48 -3.48 -22.26
C GLN A 91 0.64 -2.29 -22.74
N SER A 92 0.28 -1.38 -21.83
CA SER A 92 -0.54 -0.22 -22.14
C SER A 92 0.30 0.97 -22.59
N ARG A 93 -0.37 1.96 -23.19
CA ARG A 93 0.24 3.27 -23.50
C ARG A 93 0.69 4.07 -22.26
N TRP A 94 0.31 3.61 -21.07
CA TRP A 94 0.58 4.29 -19.79
C TRP A 94 1.80 3.72 -19.06
N ALA A 95 2.44 2.68 -19.60
CA ALA A 95 3.56 2.00 -18.95
C ALA A 95 4.71 2.96 -18.57
N ASP A 96 5.02 3.92 -19.44
CA ASP A 96 6.09 4.91 -19.19
C ASP A 96 5.63 6.11 -18.34
N SER A 97 4.36 6.14 -17.92
CA SER A 97 3.78 7.18 -17.04
C SER A 97 3.51 6.68 -15.62
N LEU A 98 3.82 5.42 -15.32
CA LEU A 98 3.50 4.77 -14.06
C LEU A 98 4.74 4.09 -13.48
N VAL A 99 5.22 4.63 -12.37
CA VAL A 99 6.33 4.05 -11.61
C VAL A 99 5.76 3.21 -10.48
N LEU A 100 5.89 1.89 -10.59
CA LEU A 100 5.51 0.96 -9.55
C LEU A 100 6.36 1.19 -8.30
N ARG A 101 5.74 1.14 -7.13
CA ARG A 101 6.41 1.13 -5.83
C ARG A 101 5.72 0.17 -4.86
N GLY A 102 6.17 0.18 -3.62
CA GLY A 102 5.48 -0.51 -2.53
C GLY A 102 5.70 -2.02 -2.54
N SER A 103 4.77 -2.73 -1.92
CA SER A 103 4.98 -4.10 -1.43
C SER A 103 5.17 -5.15 -2.52
N VAL A 104 4.65 -4.93 -3.74
CA VAL A 104 4.85 -5.85 -4.87
C VAL A 104 6.32 -5.99 -5.22
N LEU A 105 7.09 -4.90 -5.23
CA LEU A 105 8.52 -4.94 -5.52
C LEU A 105 9.30 -5.71 -4.45
N LEU A 106 8.85 -5.64 -3.19
CA LEU A 106 9.46 -6.40 -2.10
C LEU A 106 9.12 -7.89 -2.22
N ALA A 107 7.87 -8.23 -2.53
CA ALA A 107 7.47 -9.61 -2.75
C ALA A 107 8.20 -10.26 -3.92
N ASP A 108 8.37 -9.53 -5.02
CA ASP A 108 9.12 -10.00 -6.19
C ASP A 108 10.61 -10.24 -5.87
N ARG A 109 11.20 -9.36 -5.05
CA ARG A 109 12.62 -9.41 -4.68
C ARG A 109 12.94 -10.44 -3.59
N PHE A 110 12.10 -10.54 -2.57
CA PHE A 110 12.41 -11.26 -1.32
C PHE A 110 11.57 -12.53 -1.13
N GLY A 111 10.59 -12.81 -2.01
CA GLY A 111 9.78 -14.01 -1.95
C GLY A 111 9.08 -14.18 -0.59
N GLU A 112 9.25 -15.34 0.03
CA GLU A 112 8.62 -15.68 1.32
C GLU A 112 9.07 -14.80 2.49
N ALA A 113 10.20 -14.09 2.36
CA ALA A 113 10.64 -13.14 3.38
C ALA A 113 9.91 -11.79 3.30
N ALA A 114 9.15 -11.52 2.24
CA ALA A 114 8.25 -10.37 2.19
C ALA A 114 6.84 -10.79 2.62
N ARG A 115 6.11 -9.84 3.20
CA ARG A 115 4.66 -9.98 3.38
C ARG A 115 3.94 -10.02 2.03
N GLU A 116 2.76 -10.61 2.02
CA GLU A 116 1.89 -10.57 0.83
C GLU A 116 1.51 -9.11 0.49
N PRO A 117 1.58 -8.71 -0.79
CA PRO A 117 1.17 -7.38 -1.20
C PRO A 117 -0.33 -7.13 -1.00
N GLY A 118 -0.68 -5.90 -0.56
CA GLY A 118 -2.06 -5.46 -0.32
C GLY A 118 -2.71 -4.80 -1.55
N ASP A 119 -1.88 -4.20 -2.38
CA ASP A 119 -2.26 -3.20 -3.38
C ASP A 119 -1.16 -3.08 -4.46
N LEU A 120 -1.48 -2.35 -5.53
CA LEU A 120 -0.54 -1.89 -6.53
C LEU A 120 -0.36 -0.38 -6.39
N ASP A 121 0.79 0.06 -5.90
CA ASP A 121 1.10 1.48 -5.72
C ASP A 121 1.86 2.05 -6.93
N PHE A 122 1.39 3.15 -7.49
CA PHE A 122 2.03 3.85 -8.59
C PHE A 122 2.27 5.32 -8.27
N VAL A 123 3.46 5.82 -8.58
CA VAL A 123 3.70 7.25 -8.77
C VAL A 123 3.45 7.59 -10.24
N VAL A 124 2.59 8.58 -10.49
CA VAL A 124 2.29 9.05 -11.83
C VAL A 124 3.33 10.07 -12.26
N VAL A 125 3.95 9.84 -13.42
CA VAL A 125 4.98 10.72 -14.00
C VAL A 125 4.56 11.28 -15.35
N PRO A 126 5.00 12.50 -15.74
CA PRO A 126 5.85 13.41 -14.95
C PRO A 126 5.11 14.04 -13.77
N GLU A 127 5.85 14.60 -12.80
CA GLU A 127 5.30 15.27 -11.61
C GLU A 127 4.28 16.39 -11.93
N THR A 128 4.37 16.97 -13.14
CA THR A 128 3.41 17.96 -13.61
C THR A 128 2.04 17.37 -13.97
N TRP A 129 1.87 16.05 -13.88
CA TRP A 129 0.58 15.39 -14.06
C TRP A 129 -0.32 15.59 -12.87
N ARG A 130 -1.43 16.29 -13.10
CA ARG A 130 -2.42 16.59 -12.08
C ARG A 130 -3.54 15.56 -12.06
N MET A 131 -4.03 15.26 -10.86
CA MET A 131 -5.14 14.35 -10.64
C MET A 131 -6.43 14.79 -11.38
N GLU A 132 -6.62 16.10 -11.57
CA GLU A 132 -7.79 16.69 -12.24
C GLU A 132 -7.69 16.65 -13.78
N ASP A 133 -6.53 16.32 -14.35
CA ASP A 133 -6.36 16.31 -15.79
C ASP A 133 -7.28 15.26 -16.44
N GLY A 134 -7.94 15.58 -17.56
CA GLY A 134 -8.80 14.62 -18.28
C GLY A 134 -8.08 13.35 -18.74
N ARG A 135 -6.75 13.40 -18.90
CA ARG A 135 -5.91 12.22 -19.17
C ARG A 135 -5.88 11.22 -18.00
N THR A 136 -6.14 11.66 -16.77
CA THR A 136 -6.22 10.79 -15.59
C THR A 136 -7.39 9.82 -15.70
N THR A 137 -8.59 10.30 -16.05
CA THR A 137 -9.74 9.44 -16.31
C THR A 137 -9.46 8.46 -17.45
N ALA A 138 -8.90 8.96 -18.57
CA ALA A 138 -8.51 8.09 -19.69
C ALA A 138 -7.46 7.04 -19.32
N MET A 139 -6.61 7.34 -18.33
CA MET A 139 -5.62 6.41 -17.79
C MET A 139 -6.29 5.28 -17.02
N LEU A 140 -7.12 5.62 -16.04
CA LEU A 140 -7.83 4.64 -15.21
C LEU A 140 -8.74 3.74 -16.07
N ASP A 141 -9.55 4.33 -16.95
CA ASP A 141 -10.42 3.59 -17.86
C ASP A 141 -9.61 2.68 -18.80
N GLY A 142 -8.47 3.17 -19.29
CA GLY A 142 -7.59 2.41 -20.15
C GLY A 142 -6.93 1.22 -19.46
N ILE A 143 -6.52 1.38 -18.19
CA ILE A 143 -5.97 0.30 -17.37
C ILE A 143 -7.04 -0.74 -17.07
N ALA A 144 -8.24 -0.30 -16.65
CA ALA A 144 -9.36 -1.20 -16.39
C ALA A 144 -9.70 -2.02 -17.65
N ALA A 145 -9.84 -1.36 -18.80
CA ALA A 145 -10.13 -2.02 -20.07
C ALA A 145 -9.03 -2.99 -20.51
N ALA A 146 -7.74 -2.66 -20.31
CA ALA A 146 -6.62 -3.53 -20.66
C ALA A 146 -6.50 -4.77 -19.74
N ALA A 147 -6.98 -4.65 -18.50
CA ALA A 147 -7.01 -5.73 -17.53
C ALA A 147 -8.23 -6.64 -17.65
N ASP A 148 -9.28 -6.21 -18.38
CA ASP A 148 -10.54 -6.95 -18.48
C ASP A 148 -10.32 -8.40 -18.96
N GLY A 149 -10.97 -9.35 -18.28
CA GLY A 149 -10.88 -10.78 -18.56
C GLY A 149 -9.59 -11.46 -18.06
N ARG A 150 -8.52 -10.72 -17.73
CA ARG A 150 -7.30 -11.32 -17.17
C ARG A 150 -7.57 -11.83 -15.77
N ALA A 151 -7.30 -13.11 -15.50
CA ALA A 151 -7.53 -13.72 -14.19
C ALA A 151 -8.92 -13.43 -13.59
N GLY A 152 -9.94 -13.30 -14.45
CA GLY A 152 -11.32 -13.04 -14.02
C GLY A 152 -11.64 -11.58 -13.66
N ILE A 153 -10.75 -10.63 -13.95
CA ILE A 153 -11.00 -9.19 -13.76
C ILE A 153 -12.18 -8.70 -14.61
N ARG A 154 -12.96 -7.77 -14.05
CA ARG A 154 -14.16 -7.19 -14.67
C ARG A 154 -14.07 -5.66 -14.66
N ALA A 155 -13.67 -5.07 -15.78
CA ALA A 155 -13.53 -3.62 -15.92
C ALA A 155 -14.84 -2.86 -15.67
N SER A 156 -15.98 -3.46 -16.01
CA SER A 156 -17.31 -2.86 -15.81
C SER A 156 -17.66 -2.60 -14.34
N GLY A 157 -16.96 -3.23 -13.40
CA GLY A 157 -17.13 -3.01 -11.97
C GLY A 157 -16.04 -2.15 -11.35
N ALA A 158 -15.19 -1.52 -12.16
CA ALA A 158 -14.16 -0.61 -11.68
C ALA A 158 -14.80 0.57 -10.93
N VAL A 159 -14.25 0.89 -9.75
CA VAL A 159 -14.66 2.04 -8.95
C VAL A 159 -13.41 2.80 -8.56
N SER A 160 -13.47 4.13 -8.67
CA SER A 160 -12.39 5.00 -8.26
C SER A 160 -12.87 6.04 -7.24
N GLU A 161 -12.00 6.39 -6.30
CA GLU A 161 -12.22 7.47 -5.35
C GLU A 161 -10.93 8.26 -5.11
N ASP A 162 -11.07 9.51 -4.69
CA ASP A 162 -9.92 10.32 -4.32
C ASP A 162 -9.41 9.87 -2.96
N ILE A 163 -8.09 9.78 -2.83
CA ILE A 163 -7.41 9.42 -1.59
C ILE A 163 -6.34 10.45 -1.30
N TRP A 164 -5.96 10.57 -0.02
CA TRP A 164 -4.84 11.40 0.40
C TRP A 164 -3.78 10.50 1.00
N THR A 165 -2.83 10.09 0.18
CA THR A 165 -1.77 9.18 0.62
C THR A 165 -0.92 9.89 1.68
N TYR A 166 -1.02 9.38 2.92
CA TYR A 166 -0.34 9.89 4.12
C TYR A 166 -0.63 11.36 4.44
N ASP A 167 -1.86 11.82 4.23
CA ASP A 167 -2.28 13.22 4.46
C ASP A 167 -1.54 14.28 3.61
N ARG A 168 -0.70 13.87 2.63
CA ARG A 168 0.26 14.74 1.92
C ARG A 168 -0.07 15.00 0.46
N VAL A 169 -0.16 13.91 -0.31
CA VAL A 169 -0.16 13.99 -1.77
C VAL A 169 -1.51 13.53 -2.32
N PRO A 170 -2.08 14.28 -3.28
CA PRO A 170 -3.34 13.91 -3.90
C PRO A 170 -3.15 12.57 -4.63
N GLY A 171 -4.08 11.66 -4.38
CA GLY A 171 -4.07 10.35 -4.99
C GLY A 171 -5.45 9.95 -5.48
N ARG A 172 -5.46 8.92 -6.33
CA ARG A 172 -6.69 8.26 -6.74
C ARG A 172 -6.54 6.77 -6.52
N ARG A 173 -7.49 6.18 -5.80
CA ARG A 173 -7.60 4.73 -5.65
C ARG A 173 -8.57 4.20 -6.68
N MET A 174 -8.22 3.11 -7.34
CA MET A 174 -9.12 2.31 -8.16
C MET A 174 -9.18 0.89 -7.61
N VAL A 175 -10.39 0.34 -7.49
CA VAL A 175 -10.58 -1.10 -7.24
C VAL A 175 -11.14 -1.78 -8.48
N LEU A 176 -10.51 -2.89 -8.88
CA LEU A 176 -10.94 -3.74 -9.98
C LEU A 176 -11.46 -5.07 -9.42
N PRO A 177 -12.75 -5.38 -9.57
CA PRO A 177 -13.28 -6.66 -9.10
C PRO A 177 -12.79 -7.80 -9.99
N TRP A 178 -12.61 -8.97 -9.38
CA TRP A 178 -12.31 -10.22 -10.07
C TRP A 178 -13.17 -11.35 -9.53
N SER A 179 -13.44 -12.34 -10.38
CA SER A 179 -14.17 -13.55 -10.00
C SER A 179 -13.67 -14.74 -10.79
N VAL A 180 -13.44 -15.85 -10.08
CA VAL A 180 -13.11 -17.15 -10.67
C VAL A 180 -14.07 -18.21 -10.13
N PRO A 181 -14.42 -19.24 -10.91
CA PRO A 181 -15.33 -20.29 -10.46
C PRO A 181 -14.88 -20.96 -9.15
N GLY A 182 -15.81 -21.14 -8.21
CA GLY A 182 -15.56 -21.87 -6.95
C GLY A 182 -14.97 -21.04 -5.81
N LEU A 183 -14.61 -19.76 -6.05
CA LEU A 183 -14.13 -18.85 -5.01
C LEU A 183 -15.06 -17.62 -4.93
N PRO A 184 -15.22 -17.01 -3.75
CA PRO A 184 -15.87 -15.71 -3.67
C PRO A 184 -15.08 -14.68 -4.47
N ALA A 185 -15.80 -13.72 -5.04
CA ALA A 185 -15.20 -12.60 -5.74
C ALA A 185 -14.31 -11.78 -4.79
N GLY A 186 -13.29 -11.14 -5.36
CA GLY A 186 -12.43 -10.21 -4.64
C GLY A 186 -12.18 -8.96 -5.47
N GLN A 187 -11.20 -8.17 -5.04
CA GLN A 187 -10.77 -6.97 -5.77
C GLN A 187 -9.25 -6.83 -5.76
N VAL A 188 -8.73 -6.17 -6.79
CA VAL A 188 -7.37 -5.63 -6.83
C VAL A 188 -7.49 -4.13 -6.56
N GLN A 189 -6.73 -3.64 -5.59
CA GLN A 189 -6.60 -2.21 -5.32
C GLN A 189 -5.38 -1.65 -6.06
N LEU A 190 -5.56 -0.49 -6.69
CA LEU A 190 -4.50 0.27 -7.33
C LEU A 190 -4.54 1.69 -6.78
N ASP A 191 -3.41 2.18 -6.28
CA ASP A 191 -3.27 3.52 -5.75
C ASP A 191 -2.33 4.33 -6.64
N PHE A 192 -2.79 5.49 -7.08
CA PHE A 192 -2.05 6.39 -7.96
C PHE A 192 -1.78 7.69 -7.22
N VAL A 193 -0.51 8.04 -7.08
CA VAL A 193 -0.07 9.31 -6.47
C VAL A 193 0.37 10.29 -7.55
N PHE A 194 -0.09 11.53 -7.44
CA PHE A 194 0.16 12.61 -8.40
C PHE A 194 1.02 13.70 -7.75
N GLY A 195 1.80 14.42 -8.57
CA GLY A 195 2.58 15.56 -8.11
C GLY A 195 3.82 15.21 -7.29
N GLU A 196 4.09 13.92 -7.04
CA GLU A 196 5.26 13.49 -6.28
C GLU A 196 6.52 13.53 -7.16
N ARG A 197 7.52 14.28 -6.71
CA ARG A 197 8.85 14.31 -7.33
C ARG A 197 9.60 13.02 -6.99
N LEU A 198 10.37 12.50 -7.93
CA LEU A 198 11.23 11.33 -7.74
C LEU A 198 12.70 11.78 -7.60
N PRO A 199 13.26 11.83 -6.37
CA PRO A 199 14.68 12.13 -6.12
C PRO A 199 15.67 11.25 -6.88
N GLN A 200 15.25 10.04 -7.22
CA GLN A 200 16.02 9.09 -8.02
C GLN A 200 15.18 8.63 -9.20
N ALA A 201 15.81 8.57 -10.38
CA ALA A 201 15.13 8.09 -11.58
C ALA A 201 14.64 6.63 -11.38
N PRO A 202 13.44 6.30 -11.89
CA PRO A 202 12.94 4.93 -11.84
C PRO A 202 13.74 4.02 -12.78
N GLU A 203 13.73 2.72 -12.49
CA GLU A 203 14.41 1.69 -13.27
C GLU A 203 13.39 0.81 -14.00
N ARG A 204 13.75 0.27 -15.17
CA ARG A 204 12.92 -0.76 -15.81
C ARG A 204 13.20 -2.10 -15.14
N VAL A 205 12.15 -2.74 -14.63
CA VAL A 205 12.23 -4.03 -13.93
C VAL A 205 11.28 -5.01 -14.60
N GLU A 206 11.77 -6.22 -14.87
CA GLU A 206 10.95 -7.37 -15.25
C GLU A 206 10.56 -8.13 -13.98
N LEU A 207 9.27 -8.17 -13.68
CA LEU A 207 8.71 -8.87 -12.52
C LEU A 207 8.58 -10.38 -12.83
N GLY A 208 8.47 -11.21 -11.80
CA GLY A 208 8.29 -12.66 -11.92
C GLY A 208 7.04 -13.08 -12.70
N CYS A 209 6.04 -12.19 -12.85
CA CYS A 209 4.88 -12.41 -13.70
C CYS A 209 5.11 -12.07 -15.20
N GLY A 210 6.31 -11.61 -15.58
CA GLY A 210 6.70 -11.23 -16.94
C GLY A 210 6.34 -9.80 -17.34
N ALA A 211 5.80 -9.00 -16.41
CA ALA A 211 5.51 -7.58 -16.66
C ALA A 211 6.81 -6.77 -16.61
N VAL A 212 7.05 -5.93 -17.62
CA VAL A 212 8.16 -4.97 -17.63
C VAL A 212 7.62 -3.58 -17.27
N VAL A 213 7.99 -3.07 -16.10
CA VAL A 213 7.46 -1.82 -15.53
C VAL A 213 8.58 -0.84 -15.22
N LEU A 214 8.25 0.46 -15.18
CA LEU A 214 9.08 1.41 -14.44
C LEU A 214 8.83 1.16 -12.94
N ALA A 215 9.89 1.10 -12.15
CA ALA A 215 9.83 0.82 -10.73
C ALA A 215 10.75 1.75 -9.93
N ALA A 216 10.33 2.07 -8.70
CA ALA A 216 11.21 2.71 -7.73
C ALA A 216 12.37 1.79 -7.38
N THR A 217 13.56 2.37 -7.17
CA THR A 217 14.71 1.60 -6.71
C THR A 217 14.50 1.10 -5.27
N PRO A 218 15.27 0.10 -4.82
CA PRO A 218 15.25 -0.32 -3.42
C PRO A 218 15.64 0.80 -2.45
N ALA A 219 16.62 1.63 -2.82
CA ALA A 219 17.08 2.72 -1.98
C ALA A 219 16.00 3.80 -1.83
N LEU A 220 15.32 4.19 -2.92
CA LEU A 220 14.20 5.13 -2.87
C LEU A 220 13.02 4.56 -2.07
N SER A 221 12.72 3.27 -2.25
CA SER A 221 11.70 2.57 -1.47
C SER A 221 12.01 2.60 0.03
N LEU A 222 13.27 2.37 0.42
CA LEU A 222 13.70 2.44 1.82
C LEU A 222 13.61 3.86 2.37
N ALA A 223 14.05 4.86 1.59
CA ALA A 223 13.97 6.26 1.99
C ALA A 223 12.53 6.69 2.29
N TRP A 224 11.55 6.28 1.45
CA TRP A 224 10.14 6.54 1.72
C TRP A 224 9.62 5.82 2.96
N LYS A 225 10.02 4.57 3.21
CA LYS A 225 9.62 3.86 4.43
C LYS A 225 10.13 4.58 5.68
N VAL A 226 11.38 5.05 5.67
CA VAL A 226 11.95 5.86 6.76
C VAL A 226 11.19 7.18 6.91
N LEU A 227 10.87 7.86 5.80
CA LEU A 227 10.03 9.05 5.82
C LEU A 227 8.70 8.78 6.52
N TRP A 228 7.97 7.75 6.12
CA TRP A 228 6.65 7.43 6.69
C TRP A 228 6.72 7.09 8.18
N LEU A 229 7.74 6.34 8.59
CA LEU A 229 7.94 6.02 10.01
C LEU A 229 8.21 7.25 10.86
N VAL A 230 8.91 8.25 10.33
CA VAL A 230 9.33 9.45 11.07
C VAL A 230 8.32 10.59 11.01
N SER A 231 7.68 10.81 9.86
CA SER A 231 6.81 11.97 9.63
C SER A 231 5.33 11.69 9.87
N ASP A 232 4.89 10.45 9.60
CA ASP A 232 3.45 10.20 9.57
C ASP A 232 2.87 10.20 10.98
N ARG A 233 1.66 10.75 11.10
CA ARG A 233 0.94 10.77 12.38
C ARG A 233 0.57 9.37 12.90
N HIS A 234 0.50 8.39 11.99
CA HIS A 234 0.12 7.00 12.25
C HIS A 234 1.09 6.05 11.54
N PRO A 235 2.35 5.98 12.00
CA PRO A 235 3.34 5.10 11.38
C PRO A 235 2.85 3.65 11.45
N GLN A 236 2.96 2.90 10.35
CA GLN A 236 2.39 1.56 10.27
C GLN A 236 3.45 0.49 10.52
N GLY A 237 3.10 -0.57 11.25
CA GLY A 237 4.02 -1.70 11.50
C GLY A 237 4.52 -2.39 10.22
N LYS A 238 3.70 -2.40 9.16
CA LYS A 238 4.11 -2.91 7.84
C LYS A 238 5.27 -2.12 7.23
N ASP A 239 5.32 -0.81 7.49
CA ASP A 239 6.37 0.06 6.95
C ASP A 239 7.68 -0.15 7.71
N LEU A 240 7.62 -0.41 9.02
CA LEU A 240 8.78 -0.81 9.83
C LEU A 240 9.34 -2.15 9.33
N TYR A 241 8.48 -3.14 9.12
CA TYR A 241 8.90 -4.43 8.60
C TYR A 241 9.55 -4.31 7.22
N ASP A 242 8.90 -3.63 6.29
CA ASP A 242 9.40 -3.40 4.93
C ASP A 242 10.73 -2.62 4.95
N ALA A 243 10.88 -1.63 5.84
CA ALA A 243 12.12 -0.85 6.00
C ALA A 243 13.29 -1.73 6.48
N VAL A 244 13.06 -2.59 7.48
CA VAL A 244 14.09 -3.52 7.97
C VAL A 244 14.52 -4.47 6.86
N LEU A 245 13.55 -5.06 6.16
CA LEU A 245 13.84 -6.00 5.07
C LEU A 245 14.67 -5.33 3.96
N LEU A 246 14.34 -4.09 3.60
CA LEU A 246 15.12 -3.32 2.64
C LEU A 246 16.51 -2.97 3.18
N ALA A 247 16.61 -2.39 4.38
CA ALA A 247 17.87 -1.89 4.94
C ALA A 247 18.93 -2.99 5.15
N GLU A 248 18.50 -4.21 5.44
CA GLU A 248 19.41 -5.36 5.56
C GLU A 248 19.95 -5.86 4.21
N HIS A 249 19.35 -5.45 3.09
CA HIS A 249 19.66 -5.97 1.75
C HIS A 249 20.04 -4.89 0.72
N CYS A 250 19.86 -3.61 1.02
CA CYS A 250 20.31 -2.51 0.19
C CYS A 250 20.93 -1.39 1.02
N HIS A 251 21.94 -0.74 0.46
CA HIS A 251 22.50 0.46 1.04
C HIS A 251 21.64 1.67 0.63
N LEU A 252 21.22 2.47 1.61
CA LEU A 252 20.58 3.76 1.40
C LEU A 252 21.64 4.87 1.49
N PRO A 253 21.91 5.62 0.42
CA PRO A 253 22.81 6.78 0.51
C PRO A 253 22.20 7.91 1.35
N ASN A 254 22.99 8.56 2.20
CA ASN A 254 22.52 9.69 3.04
C ASN A 254 21.85 10.77 2.20
N ALA A 255 22.51 11.19 1.12
CA ALA A 255 22.02 12.26 0.25
C ALA A 255 20.63 11.97 -0.33
N LEU A 256 20.34 10.71 -0.70
CA LEU A 256 19.02 10.32 -1.18
C LEU A 256 17.96 10.43 -0.08
N LEU A 257 18.30 9.98 1.13
CA LEU A 257 17.43 10.08 2.29
C LEU A 257 17.10 11.54 2.61
N GLN A 258 18.10 12.42 2.69
CA GLN A 258 17.89 13.86 2.93
C GLN A 258 17.04 14.49 1.83
N GLU A 259 17.30 14.15 0.57
CA GLU A 259 16.55 14.66 -0.58
C GLU A 259 15.07 14.26 -0.51
N VAL A 260 14.75 13.01 -0.18
CA VAL A 260 13.36 12.54 0.01
C VAL A 260 12.64 13.32 1.10
N PHE A 261 13.29 13.56 2.24
CA PHE A 261 12.71 14.36 3.32
C PHE A 261 12.51 15.82 2.92
N ARG A 262 13.46 16.39 2.18
CA ARG A 262 13.40 17.76 1.69
C ARG A 262 12.25 17.96 0.71
N GLU A 263 12.05 17.03 -0.22
CA GLU A 263 10.94 17.07 -1.19
C GLU A 263 9.58 16.86 -0.55
N ALA A 264 9.50 16.07 0.52
CA ALA A 264 8.25 15.87 1.26
C ALA A 264 7.77 17.14 2.00
N GLY A 265 8.67 18.09 2.30
CA GLY A 265 8.33 19.33 3.02
C GLY A 265 7.97 19.14 4.50
N GLU A 266 8.19 17.93 5.03
CA GLU A 266 7.74 17.47 6.35
C GLU A 266 8.77 17.67 7.47
N TRP A 267 9.96 18.19 7.16
CA TRP A 267 10.97 18.35 8.20
C TRP A 267 10.56 19.46 9.18
N PRO A 268 10.46 19.19 10.50
CA PRO A 268 9.91 20.13 11.48
C PRO A 268 10.71 21.42 11.62
N TYR A 269 11.91 21.50 11.01
CA TYR A 269 12.75 22.68 11.01
C TYR A 269 13.32 22.94 9.61
N PRO A 270 13.10 24.12 9.01
CA PRO A 270 13.80 24.49 7.79
C PRO A 270 15.32 24.33 7.98
N ASN A 271 15.97 23.55 7.13
CA ASN A 271 17.43 23.30 7.10
C ASN A 271 18.02 22.38 8.18
N ALA A 272 17.22 21.58 8.90
CA ALA A 272 17.79 20.50 9.70
C ALA A 272 17.88 19.20 8.87
N GLU A 273 18.90 18.39 9.15
CA GLU A 273 19.12 17.09 8.51
C GLU A 273 18.51 15.98 9.36
N LEU A 274 17.97 14.95 8.70
CA LEU A 274 17.62 13.71 9.38
C LEU A 274 18.90 13.06 9.89
N GLY A 275 18.98 12.87 11.20
CA GLY A 275 19.99 12.06 11.87
C GLY A 275 19.44 10.74 12.39
N LEU A 276 20.33 9.76 12.62
CA LEU A 276 19.99 8.43 13.16
C LEU A 276 19.17 8.50 14.45
N VAL A 277 19.42 9.50 15.29
CA VAL A 277 18.69 9.75 16.55
C VAL A 277 17.18 9.87 16.36
N HIS A 278 16.70 10.36 15.21
CA HIS A 278 15.27 10.46 14.94
C HIS A 278 14.64 9.08 14.72
N ILE A 279 15.42 8.12 14.20
CA ILE A 279 15.00 6.73 14.00
C ILE A 279 15.09 5.96 15.33
N GLU A 280 16.13 6.20 16.12
CA GLU A 280 16.27 5.63 17.48
C GLU A 280 15.11 6.07 18.40
N ASN A 281 14.61 7.30 18.20
CA ASN A 281 13.51 7.88 18.97
C ASN A 281 12.11 7.45 18.48
N LEU A 282 11.99 6.57 17.48
CA LEU A 282 10.71 5.95 17.11
C LEU A 282 10.15 5.04 18.22
N ALA A 283 10.97 4.70 19.23
CA ALA A 283 10.65 3.81 20.33
C ALA A 283 9.57 4.36 21.30
N PRO A 284 8.88 3.48 22.07
CA PRO A 284 7.51 3.65 22.57
C PRO A 284 7.41 4.48 23.87
N SER A 285 8.19 5.54 24.01
CA SER A 285 8.08 6.47 25.12
C SER A 285 7.00 7.53 24.86
N GLY A 286 5.74 7.09 24.90
CA GLY A 286 4.58 7.97 25.08
C GLY A 286 4.07 8.72 23.83
N TYR A 287 4.65 8.47 22.66
CA TYR A 287 4.08 8.81 21.35
C TYR A 287 3.81 7.50 20.59
N VAL A 288 2.80 7.53 19.72
CA VAL A 288 2.28 6.38 18.95
C VAL A 288 3.48 5.69 18.27
N GLY A 289 3.86 4.49 18.75
CA GLY A 289 4.83 3.65 18.05
C GLY A 289 4.31 3.29 16.66
N ALA A 290 5.05 2.51 15.89
CA ALA A 290 4.42 1.93 14.70
C ALA A 290 3.21 1.14 15.19
N GLU A 291 2.05 1.24 14.53
CA GLU A 291 0.83 0.50 14.91
C GLU A 291 1.04 -1.01 14.67
N TRP A 292 1.95 -1.60 15.45
CA TRP A 292 2.55 -2.93 15.28
C TRP A 292 1.53 -4.01 15.55
N GLU A 293 0.58 -3.76 16.45
CA GLU A 293 -0.54 -4.64 16.71
C GLU A 293 -1.36 -4.93 15.46
N HIS A 294 -1.42 -4.01 14.49
CA HIS A 294 -2.10 -4.24 13.22
C HIS A 294 -1.28 -5.16 12.33
N PHE A 295 0.04 -4.94 12.26
CA PHE A 295 0.95 -5.79 11.50
C PHE A 295 1.02 -7.21 12.07
N GLU A 296 1.22 -7.36 13.38
CA GLU A 296 1.27 -8.66 14.06
C GLU A 296 -0.03 -9.44 13.87
N ALA A 297 -1.16 -8.76 13.90
CA ALA A 297 -2.44 -9.43 13.78
C ALA A 297 -2.78 -9.83 12.32
N GLU A 298 -2.12 -9.24 11.32
CA GLU A 298 -2.23 -9.62 9.90
C GLU A 298 -1.16 -10.64 9.50
N TYR A 299 0.07 -10.51 10.02
CA TYR A 299 1.24 -11.33 9.68
C TYR A 299 1.93 -11.90 10.93
N PRO A 300 1.26 -12.74 11.74
CA PRO A 300 1.81 -13.24 13.01
C PRO A 300 3.10 -14.05 12.83
N HIS A 301 3.25 -14.71 11.68
CA HIS A 301 4.45 -15.49 11.34
C HIS A 301 5.68 -14.62 11.02
N LEU A 302 5.48 -13.36 10.65
CA LEU A 302 6.56 -12.39 10.37
C LEU A 302 6.90 -11.53 11.58
N ALA A 303 5.94 -11.36 12.51
CA ALA A 303 6.04 -10.45 13.64
C ALA A 303 6.77 -11.01 14.88
N GLY A 304 7.17 -12.29 14.88
CA GLY A 304 7.61 -13.05 16.05
C GLY A 304 8.65 -12.39 16.99
N PRO A 305 9.64 -11.63 16.49
CA PRO A 305 10.59 -10.88 17.34
C PRO A 305 10.01 -9.65 18.07
N GLY A 306 8.86 -9.13 17.63
CA GLY A 306 8.21 -7.93 18.16
C GLY A 306 8.81 -6.60 17.66
N GLU A 307 8.05 -5.51 17.80
CA GLU A 307 8.38 -4.17 17.29
C GLU A 307 9.79 -3.70 17.69
N ALA A 308 10.13 -3.80 18.98
CA ALA A 308 11.41 -3.33 19.50
C ALA A 308 12.62 -4.03 18.84
N ALA A 309 12.48 -5.31 18.49
CA ALA A 309 13.53 -6.04 17.79
C ALA A 309 13.69 -5.57 16.34
N PHE A 310 12.59 -5.24 15.65
CA PHE A 310 12.64 -4.67 14.30
C PHE A 310 13.20 -3.24 14.31
N LEU A 311 12.82 -2.40 15.27
CA LEU A 311 13.43 -1.07 15.44
C LEU A 311 14.95 -1.16 15.65
N ALA A 312 15.41 -2.05 16.53
CA ALA A 312 16.84 -2.24 16.77
C ALA A 312 17.59 -2.69 15.50
N ARG A 313 16.99 -3.59 14.71
CA ARG A 313 17.53 -4.02 13.41
C ARG A 313 17.58 -2.89 12.41
N LEU A 314 16.53 -2.06 12.32
CA LEU A 314 16.49 -0.91 11.43
C LEU A 314 17.60 0.09 11.74
N VAL A 315 17.76 0.44 13.02
CA VAL A 315 18.80 1.36 13.49
C VAL A 315 20.19 0.84 13.12
N GLU A 316 20.46 -0.45 13.35
CA GLU A 316 21.76 -1.04 13.03
C GLU A 316 22.01 -1.07 11.53
N ALA A 317 21.02 -1.48 10.73
CA ALA A 317 21.13 -1.55 9.28
C ALA A 317 21.31 -0.17 8.63
N LEU A 318 20.75 0.90 9.22
CA LEU A 318 20.89 2.27 8.73
C LEU A 318 22.13 3.00 9.25
N ARG A 319 22.88 2.45 10.21
CA ARG A 319 24.11 3.08 10.73
C ARG A 319 25.09 3.51 9.62
N PRO A 320 25.36 2.70 8.57
CA PRO A 320 26.23 3.11 7.47
C PRO A 320 25.72 4.34 6.71
N THR A 321 24.40 4.44 6.47
CA THR A 321 23.78 5.60 5.81
C THR A 321 24.10 6.92 6.50
N PHE A 322 24.24 6.95 7.82
CA PHE A 322 24.59 8.16 8.57
C PHE A 322 26.10 8.34 8.77
N ALA A 323 26.92 7.36 8.34
CA ALA A 323 28.37 7.46 8.34
C ALA A 323 28.92 8.07 7.03
N ASP A 324 28.12 8.08 5.95
CA ASP A 324 28.52 8.59 4.63
C ASP A 324 28.83 10.10 4.60
N GLY A 325 28.46 10.85 5.64
CA GLY A 325 28.41 12.31 5.62
C GLY A 325 27.23 12.82 4.77
N PRO A 326 26.82 14.09 4.93
CA PRO A 326 25.80 14.70 4.06
C PRO A 326 26.28 14.87 2.62
#